data_AF-A0A959RNG6-F1
#
_entry.id   AF-A0A959RNG6-F1
#
_cell.length_a   1.000
_cell.length_b   1.000
_cell.length_c   1.000
_cell.angle_alpha   90.00
_cell.angle_beta   90.00
_cell.angle_gamma   90.00
#
_symmetry.space_group_name_H-M   'P 1'
#
loop_
_entity.id
_entity.type
_entity.pdbx_description
1 polymer ?
#
loop_
_entity_poly.entity_id
_entity_poly.type
_entity_poly.pdbx_seq_one_letter_code
_entity_poly.pdbx_strand_id
1 'polypeptide(L)' 'MFNIDLDLVRKYDKPGPRYTSYPTAPQFHEGFTAENYIDEIIRTNNADNPPDLSLYFHIPFCDTLCY' A
#
# COMPACT_ATOMS: atom_id res chain seq x y z
N MET A 1 -12.32 22.41 23.13
CA MET A 1 -10.91 22.63 22.76
C MET A 1 -10.21 21.30 22.90
N PHE A 2 -9.64 20.74 21.83
CA PHE A 2 -8.92 19.46 21.92
C PHE A 2 -7.66 19.68 22.76
N ASN A 3 -7.52 18.91 23.85
CA ASN A 3 -6.30 18.90 24.65
C ASN A 3 -5.34 17.87 24.04
N ILE A 4 -4.16 18.30 23.62
CA ILE A 4 -3.13 17.43 23.04
C ILE A 4 -2.14 17.07 24.14
N ASP A 5 -2.04 15.77 24.43
CA ASP A 5 -1.02 15.25 25.35
C ASP A 5 0.34 15.17 24.63
N LEU A 6 1.20 16.15 24.90
CA LEU A 6 2.53 16.23 24.31
C LEU A 6 3.47 15.11 24.80
N ASP A 7 3.23 14.56 25.99
CA ASP A 7 4.05 13.47 26.51
C ASP A 7 3.72 12.16 25.78
N LEU A 8 2.45 11.97 25.40
CA LEU A 8 2.04 10.87 24.53
C LEU A 8 2.65 10.98 23.13
N VAL A 9 2.64 12.18 22.53
CA VAL A 9 3.27 12.41 21.21
C VAL A 9 4.75 12.08 21.25
N ARG A 10 5.49 12.61 22.23
CA ARG A 10 6.93 12.32 22.41
C ARG A 10 7.22 10.83 22.61
N LYS A 11 6.31 10.11 23.28
CA LYS A 11 6.47 8.67 23.52
C LYS A 11 6.40 7.85 22.21
N TYR A 12 5.53 8.23 21.28
CA TYR A 12 5.21 7.46 20.07
C TYR A 12 5.74 8.04 18.75
N ASP A 13 6.27 9.26 18.75
CA ASP A 13 6.99 9.86 17.61
C ASP A 13 8.34 9.16 17.39
N LYS A 14 8.24 7.94 16.87
CA LYS A 14 9.36 7.03 16.59
C LYS A 14 9.15 6.38 15.23
N PRO A 15 10.22 5.99 14.54
CA PRO A 15 10.11 5.21 13.30
C PRO A 15 9.23 3.97 13.51
N GLY A 16 8.12 3.90 12.78
CA GLY A 16 7.19 2.79 12.80
C GLY A 16 7.02 2.18 11.41
N PRO A 17 6.42 0.99 11.32
CA PRO A 17 6.07 0.39 10.03
C PRO A 17 5.13 1.33 9.27
N ARG A 18 5.46 1.59 8.00
CA ARG A 18 4.54 2.30 7.10
C ARG A 18 3.46 1.33 6.66
N TYR A 19 2.23 1.56 7.12
CA TYR A 19 1.05 0.80 6.70
C TYR A 19 0.50 1.34 5.39
N THR A 20 1.24 1.14 4.30
CA THR A 20 0.81 1.54 2.94
C THR A 20 -0.16 0.53 2.31
N SER A 21 -0.18 -0.70 2.81
CA SER A 21 -1.10 -1.77 2.44
C SER A 21 -1.26 -2.77 3.57
N TYR A 22 -2.31 -3.60 3.51
CA TYR A 22 -2.48 -4.75 4.38
C TYR A 22 -2.96 -5.97 3.56
N PRO A 23 -2.24 -7.11 3.56
CA PRO A 23 -0.93 -7.33 4.19
C PRO A 23 0.20 -6.44 3.62
N THR A 24 1.29 -6.30 4.36
CA THR A 24 2.43 -5.44 3.98
C THR A 24 3.34 -6.15 2.97
N ALA A 25 4.17 -5.39 2.24
CA ALA A 25 5.08 -5.92 1.22
C ALA A 25 6.01 -7.08 1.68
N PRO A 26 6.51 -7.13 2.94
CA PRO A 26 7.27 -8.29 3.43
C PRO A 26 6.50 -9.62 3.43
N GLN A 27 5.18 -9.59 3.23
CA GLN A 27 4.36 -10.80 3.08
C GLN A 27 4.33 -11.31 1.63
N PHE A 28 4.88 -10.58 0.67
CA PHE A 28 4.97 -11.05 -0.71
C PHE A 28 5.95 -12.22 -0.80
N HIS A 29 5.58 -13.24 -1.56
CA HIS A 29 6.37 -14.45 -1.77
C HIS A 29 6.26 -14.91 -3.23
N GLU A 30 7.22 -15.72 -3.66
CA GLU A 30 7.33 -16.20 -5.06
C GLU A 30 6.27 -17.25 -5.44
N GLY A 31 5.42 -17.64 -4.49
CA GLY A 31 4.35 -18.63 -4.71
C GLY A 31 3.08 -18.07 -5.35
N PHE A 32 2.98 -16.74 -5.52
CA PHE A 32 1.89 -16.12 -6.27
C PHE A 32 2.18 -16.20 -7.77
N THR A 33 1.31 -16.87 -8.53
CA THR A 33 1.56 -17.20 -9.94
C THR A 33 0.80 -16.27 -10.90
N ALA A 34 1.11 -16.39 -12.19
CA ALA A 34 0.39 -15.68 -13.24
C ALA A 34 -1.09 -16.10 -13.32
N GLU A 35 -1.39 -17.38 -13.08
CA GLU A 35 -2.75 -17.91 -13.02
C GLU A 35 -3.53 -17.24 -11.88
N ASN A 36 -2.93 -17.11 -10.68
CA ASN A 36 -3.56 -16.41 -9.57
C ASN A 36 -3.90 -14.96 -9.92
N TYR A 37 -3.03 -14.28 -10.68
CA TYR A 37 -3.27 -12.92 -11.12
C TYR A 37 -4.46 -12.81 -12.09
N ILE A 38 -4.55 -13.71 -13.08
CA ILE A 38 -5.66 -13.74 -14.03
C ILE A 38 -6.97 -14.09 -13.34
N ASP A 39 -6.97 -15.07 -12.44
CA ASP A 39 -8.15 -15.47 -11.67
C ASP A 39 -8.70 -14.30 -10.86
N GLU A 40 -7.82 -13.49 -10.25
CA GLU A 40 -8.21 -12.32 -9.47
C GLU A 40 -8.81 -11.19 -10.34
N ILE A 41 -8.28 -10.97 -11.55
CA ILE A 41 -8.85 -10.03 -12.52
C ILE A 41 -10.26 -10.48 -12.94
N ILE A 42 -10.43 -11.76 -13.28
CA ILE A 42 -11.74 -12.32 -13.66
C ILE A 42 -12.73 -12.19 -12.49
N ARG A 43 -12.29 -12.53 -11.27
CA ARG A 43 -13.11 -12.47 -10.06
C ARG A 43 -13.59 -11.04 -9.77
N THR A 44 -12.72 -10.05 -9.87
CA THR A 44 -13.04 -8.65 -9.55
C THR A 44 -13.92 -7.99 -10.60
N ASN A 45 -13.75 -8.33 -11.88
CA ASN A 45 -14.59 -7.82 -12.98
C ASN A 45 -16.01 -8.42 -13.00
N ASN A 46 -16.21 -9.61 -12.44
CA ASN A 46 -17.51 -10.29 -12.38
C ASN A 46 -18.29 -10.02 -11.06
N ALA A 47 -17.81 -9.14 -10.19
CA ALA A 47 -18.52 -8.78 -8.97
C ALA A 47 -19.81 -7.99 -9.28
N ASP A 48 -20.84 -8.07 -8.43
CA ASP A 48 -22.13 -7.38 -8.63
C ASP A 48 -21.99 -5.86 -8.83
N ASN A 49 -20.92 -5.28 -8.27
CA ASN A 49 -20.53 -3.89 -8.47
C ASN A 49 -19.00 -3.83 -8.62
N PRO A 50 -18.46 -3.99 -9.84
CA PRO A 50 -17.02 -4.00 -10.05
C PRO A 50 -16.45 -2.60 -9.80
N PRO A 51 -15.23 -2.48 -9.23
CA PRO A 51 -14.59 -1.19 -9.04
C PRO A 51 -14.17 -0.57 -10.38
N ASP A 52 -14.10 0.77 -10.43
CA ASP A 52 -13.48 1.47 -11.54
C ASP A 52 -11.99 1.11 -11.67
N LEU A 53 -11.47 1.15 -12.90
CA LEU A 53 -10.07 0.87 -13.18
C LEU A 53 -9.18 2.05 -12.77
N SER A 54 -8.27 1.80 -11.83
CA SER A 54 -7.18 2.71 -11.47
C SER A 54 -5.86 2.22 -12.06
N LEU A 55 -5.12 3.12 -12.71
CA LEU A 55 -3.85 2.81 -13.38
C LEU A 55 -2.67 3.46 -12.65
N TYR A 56 -1.64 2.67 -12.35
CA TYR A 56 -0.40 3.13 -11.74
C TYR A 56 0.76 3.03 -12.74
N PHE A 57 1.53 4.11 -12.87
CA PHE A 57 2.74 4.16 -13.69
C PHE A 57 3.93 4.54 -12.81
N HIS A 58 4.95 3.69 -12.80
CA HIS A 58 6.18 3.98 -12.07
C HIS A 58 7.16 4.76 -12.96
N ILE A 59 7.51 5.99 -12.56
CA ILE A 59 8.52 6.82 -13.23
C ILE A 59 9.76 6.89 -12.33
N PRO A 60 10.81 6.10 -12.59
CA PRO A 60 11.93 5.92 -11.66
C PRO A 60 13.04 6.99 -11.81
N PHE A 61 12.79 8.08 -12.53
CA PHE A 61 13.81 9.08 -12.86
C PHE A 61 13.62 10.36 -12.05
N CYS A 62 14.72 10.83 -11.45
CA CYS A 62 14.81 12.12 -10.77
C CYS A 62 15.98 12.91 -11.36
N ASP A 63 15.83 14.23 -11.49
CA ASP A 63 16.89 15.12 -11.99
C ASP A 63 18.03 15.30 -10.98
N THR A 64 17.70 15.35 -9.69
CA THR A 64 18.66 15.54 -8.60
C THR A 64 18.41 14.52 -7.48
N LEU A 65 19.49 14.11 -6.80
CA LEU A 65 19.45 13.20 -5.65
C LEU A 65 19.01 13.93 -4.37
N CYS A 66 18.07 13.35 -3.63
CA CYS A 66 17.67 13.83 -2.31
C CYS A 66 18.53 13.16 -1.21
N TYR A 67 19.04 13.94 -0.26
CA TYR A 67 19.77 13.47 0.94
C TYR A 67 18.95 13.67 2.22
#